data_AF-A0A961UXQ0-F1
#
_entry.id   AF-A0A961UXQ0-F1
#
_cell.length_a   1.000
_cell.length_b   1.000
_cell.length_c   1.000
_cell.angle_alpha   90.00
_cell.angle_beta   90.00
_cell.angle_gamma   90.00
#
_symmetry.space_group_name_H-M   'P 1'
#
loop_
_entity.id
_entity.type
_entity.pdbx_description
1 polymer ?
#
loop_
_entity_poly.entity_id
_entity_poly.type
_entity_poly.pdbx_seq_one_letter_code
_entity_poly.pdbx_strand_id
1 'polypeptide(L)'
;MQTSYLDAIKRFEGFSAKAKWDYAQNTNGYGTKARFAGETITTEEAERRFQAEIAKSEALVDKFAPNVDEGTRAALTSLTFNAGTGWMNAGLGDAVRAGDLGEVRRIFVQYDKAGNQSLPGLTARRLAEVAWIGGEHSTSSPTAFSREPAFAISANVETEVWGQNMPHPTAFMDASSSTTVSNTTDADALYAQIKKEQMRLLAL
;
A
#
# COMPACT_ATOMS: atom_id res chain seq x y z
N MET A 1 -6.47 6.27 -5.23
CA MET A 1 -5.73 5.10 -4.72
C MET A 1 -5.93 4.97 -3.20
N GLN A 2 -6.02 3.75 -2.64
CA GLN A 2 -6.11 3.53 -1.18
C GLN A 2 -4.87 4.03 -0.42
N THR A 3 -5.04 4.49 0.82
CA THR A 3 -3.97 5.06 1.67
C THR A 3 -2.83 4.08 1.94
N SER A 4 -3.13 2.78 2.10
CA SER A 4 -2.12 1.74 2.36
C SER A 4 -1.07 1.66 1.24
N TYR A 5 -1.50 1.76 -0.03
CA TYR A 5 -0.59 1.78 -1.17
C TYR A 5 0.23 3.06 -1.23
N LEU A 6 -0.40 4.23 -1.00
CA LEU A 6 0.32 5.51 -0.93
C LEU A 6 1.42 5.48 0.15
N ASP A 7 1.14 4.93 1.32
CA ASP A 7 2.11 4.83 2.39
C ASP A 7 3.23 3.83 2.06
N ALA A 8 2.92 2.72 1.37
CA ALA A 8 3.94 1.80 0.89
C ALA A 8 4.88 2.47 -0.14
N ILE A 9 4.32 3.23 -1.08
CA ILE A 9 5.11 3.99 -2.06
C ILE A 9 6.02 4.98 -1.35
N LYS A 10 5.51 5.77 -0.38
CA LYS A 10 6.34 6.69 0.41
C LYS A 10 7.46 5.98 1.16
N ARG A 11 7.21 4.78 1.69
CA ARG A 11 8.25 3.96 2.33
C ARG A 11 9.34 3.51 1.34
N PHE A 12 8.96 3.18 0.10
CA PHE A 12 9.93 2.84 -0.95
C PHE A 12 10.80 4.04 -1.36
N GLU A 13 10.21 5.23 -1.46
CA GLU A 13 10.94 6.45 -1.81
C GLU A 13 11.85 6.94 -0.67
N GLY A 14 11.35 6.84 0.58
CA GLY A 14 11.99 7.42 1.75
C GLY A 14 11.91 8.95 1.78
N PHE A 15 12.04 9.53 2.97
CA PHE A 15 12.03 10.99 3.13
C PHE A 15 13.46 11.54 3.21
N SER A 16 13.76 12.55 2.37
CA SER A 16 14.99 13.35 2.47
C SER A 16 14.66 14.84 2.59
N ALA A 17 14.89 15.43 3.77
CA ALA A 17 14.62 16.86 3.99
C ALA A 17 15.47 17.77 3.09
N LYS A 18 16.72 17.39 2.78
CA LYS A 18 17.64 18.21 2.00
C LYS A 18 17.72 17.74 0.55
N ALA A 19 17.75 18.70 -0.37
CA ALA A 19 17.92 18.45 -1.79
C ALA A 19 19.29 17.87 -2.12
N LYS A 20 19.30 16.89 -3.03
CA LYS A 20 20.50 16.24 -3.57
C LYS A 20 20.41 16.16 -5.08
N TRP A 21 21.56 16.17 -5.75
CA TRP A 21 21.62 15.97 -7.20
C TRP A 21 21.28 14.52 -7.54
N ASP A 22 20.32 14.36 -8.45
CA ASP A 22 19.78 13.10 -8.94
C ASP A 22 19.81 13.13 -10.47
N TYR A 23 20.97 12.70 -11.01
CA TYR A 23 21.37 12.62 -12.43
C TYR A 23 21.19 13.89 -13.27
N ALA A 24 19.97 14.40 -13.41
CA ALA A 24 19.58 15.54 -14.24
C ALA A 24 18.83 16.64 -13.47
N GLN A 25 18.46 16.43 -12.20
CA GLN A 25 17.75 17.41 -11.38
C GLN A 25 18.10 17.30 -9.90
N ASN A 26 17.73 18.28 -9.09
CA ASN A 26 17.79 18.13 -7.63
C ASN A 26 16.46 17.56 -7.12
N THR A 27 16.51 16.62 -6.17
CA THR A 27 15.32 16.01 -5.54
C THR A 27 15.38 16.07 -4.01
N ASN A 28 14.22 16.22 -3.36
CA ASN A 28 14.00 16.13 -1.91
C ASN A 28 12.58 15.62 -1.60
N GLY A 29 12.26 15.49 -0.32
CA GLY A 29 11.01 14.91 0.15
C GLY A 29 10.96 13.42 -0.18
N TYR A 30 9.88 12.97 -0.81
CA TYR A 30 9.68 11.60 -1.29
C TYR A 30 10.05 11.48 -2.78
N GLY A 31 11.31 11.81 -3.13
CA GLY A 31 11.80 11.72 -4.51
C GLY A 31 11.28 12.81 -5.48
N THR A 32 10.70 13.90 -4.96
CA THR A 32 10.12 14.97 -5.80
C THR A 32 11.14 16.02 -6.19
N LYS A 33 10.89 16.73 -7.30
CA LYS A 33 11.78 17.80 -7.80
C LYS A 33 11.89 18.94 -6.76
N ALA A 34 13.13 19.26 -6.40
CA ALA A 34 13.45 20.42 -5.58
C ALA A 34 13.32 21.72 -6.39
N ARG A 35 12.95 22.82 -5.73
CA ARG A 35 12.80 24.14 -6.36
C ARG A 35 14.15 24.76 -6.73
N PHE A 36 15.17 24.49 -5.93
CA PHE A 36 16.54 24.95 -6.14
C PHE A 36 17.53 24.00 -5.44
N ALA A 37 18.81 24.06 -5.82
CA ALA A 37 19.87 23.27 -5.20
C ALA A 37 20.02 23.65 -3.72
N GLY A 38 20.09 22.64 -2.84
CA GLY A 38 20.22 22.85 -1.39
C GLY A 38 18.91 23.18 -0.65
N GLU A 39 17.75 23.17 -1.33
CA GLU A 39 16.44 23.34 -0.68
C GLU A 39 16.26 22.35 0.48
N THR A 40 15.79 22.87 1.63
CA THR A 40 15.29 22.04 2.74
C THR A 40 13.77 22.12 2.78
N ILE A 41 13.11 20.97 2.80
CA ILE A 41 11.65 20.82 2.74
C ILE A 41 11.12 20.26 4.06
N THR A 42 9.93 20.70 4.48
CA THR A 42 9.21 20.09 5.62
C THR A 42 8.48 18.83 5.18
N THR A 43 8.08 18.00 6.13
CA THR A 43 7.31 16.78 5.83
C THR A 43 5.97 17.10 5.18
N GLU A 44 5.32 18.21 5.58
CA GLU A 44 4.02 18.63 5.06
C GLU A 44 4.11 19.08 3.60
N GLU A 45 5.14 19.87 3.25
CA GLU A 45 5.36 20.29 1.86
C GLU A 45 5.84 19.11 1.00
N ALA A 46 6.61 18.17 1.57
CA ALA A 46 6.98 16.93 0.88
C ALA A 46 5.76 16.05 0.58
N GLU A 47 4.82 15.93 1.52
CA GLU A 47 3.54 15.23 1.29
C GLU A 47 2.74 15.93 0.19
N ARG A 48 2.61 17.26 0.23
CA ARG A 48 1.89 18.01 -0.81
C ARG A 48 2.49 17.81 -2.20
N ARG A 49 3.83 17.84 -2.32
CA ARG A 49 4.52 17.59 -3.60
C ARG A 49 4.37 16.14 -4.04
N PHE A 50 4.50 15.18 -3.13
CA PHE A 50 4.30 13.76 -3.43
C PHE A 50 2.90 13.51 -3.98
N GLN A 51 1.86 14.02 -3.32
CA GLN A 51 0.47 13.89 -3.78
C GLN A 51 0.27 14.48 -5.18
N ALA A 52 0.90 15.62 -5.49
CA ALA A 52 0.81 16.22 -6.82
C ALA A 52 1.51 15.39 -7.91
N GLU A 53 2.68 14.79 -7.63
CA GLU A 53 3.42 13.98 -8.60
C GLU A 53 2.83 12.57 -8.76
N ILE A 54 2.39 11.94 -7.68
CA ILE A 54 1.77 10.61 -7.74
C ILE A 54 0.43 10.67 -8.48
N ALA A 55 -0.35 11.75 -8.32
CA ALA A 55 -1.61 11.94 -9.05
C ALA A 55 -1.40 12.02 -10.58
N LYS A 56 -0.25 12.55 -11.04
CA LYS A 56 0.09 12.52 -12.48
C LYS A 56 0.36 11.10 -12.96
N SER A 57 1.09 10.32 -12.16
CA SER A 57 1.38 8.91 -12.46
C SER A 57 0.08 8.09 -12.51
N GLU A 58 -0.80 8.31 -11.54
CA GLU A 58 -2.12 7.70 -11.44
C GLU A 58 -2.98 8.04 -12.66
N ALA A 59 -3.04 9.31 -13.06
CA ALA A 59 -3.79 9.72 -14.25
C ALA A 59 -3.27 9.10 -15.56
N LEU A 60 -1.96 8.89 -15.68
CA LEU A 60 -1.36 8.21 -16.83
C LEU A 60 -1.75 6.73 -16.87
N VAL A 61 -1.76 6.06 -15.72
CA VAL A 61 -2.20 4.67 -15.58
C VAL A 61 -3.69 4.55 -15.88
N ASP A 62 -4.52 5.43 -15.33
CA ASP A 62 -5.98 5.43 -15.53
C ASP A 62 -6.34 5.58 -17.01
N LYS A 63 -5.59 6.42 -17.73
CA LYS A 63 -5.76 6.57 -19.17
C LYS A 63 -5.33 5.32 -19.94
N PHE A 64 -4.25 4.66 -19.53
CA PHE A 64 -3.69 3.51 -20.23
C PHE A 64 -4.48 2.20 -19.96
N ALA A 65 -4.90 2.00 -18.72
CA ALA A 65 -5.51 0.77 -18.21
C ALA A 65 -6.73 1.08 -17.33
N PRO A 66 -7.82 1.62 -17.91
CA PRO A 66 -8.97 2.13 -17.13
C PRO A 66 -9.77 1.06 -16.37
N ASN A 67 -9.60 -0.22 -16.71
CA ASN A 67 -10.45 -1.32 -16.23
C ASN A 67 -9.73 -2.31 -15.30
N VAL A 68 -8.50 -2.00 -14.86
CA VAL A 68 -7.78 -2.89 -13.93
C VAL A 68 -8.31 -2.74 -12.51
N ASP A 69 -8.14 -3.79 -11.70
CA ASP A 69 -8.43 -3.69 -10.27
C ASP A 69 -7.52 -2.67 -9.61
N GLU A 70 -7.97 -2.11 -8.48
CA GLU A 70 -7.27 -1.01 -7.83
C GLU A 70 -5.90 -1.43 -7.22
N GLY A 71 -5.66 -2.73 -6.99
CA GLY A 71 -4.34 -3.21 -6.58
C GLY A 71 -3.34 -3.22 -7.74
N THR A 72 -3.76 -3.71 -8.90
CA THR A 72 -3.01 -3.60 -10.16
C THR A 72 -2.76 -2.15 -10.54
N ARG A 73 -3.77 -1.30 -10.42
CA ARG A 73 -3.66 0.15 -10.63
C ARG A 73 -2.61 0.79 -9.73
N ALA A 74 -2.59 0.42 -8.44
CA ALA A 74 -1.61 0.92 -7.49
C ALA A 74 -0.17 0.46 -7.84
N ALA A 75 0.01 -0.79 -8.24
CA ALA A 75 1.31 -1.32 -8.65
C ALA A 75 1.85 -0.60 -9.89
N LEU A 76 1.02 -0.45 -10.92
CA LEU A 76 1.38 0.28 -12.15
C LEU A 76 1.66 1.76 -11.87
N THR A 77 0.93 2.38 -10.94
CA THR A 77 1.16 3.77 -10.51
C THR A 77 2.52 3.91 -9.82
N SER A 78 2.85 3.01 -8.90
CA SER A 78 4.15 2.98 -8.22
C SER A 78 5.30 2.74 -9.19
N LEU A 79 5.15 1.83 -10.17
CA LEU A 79 6.13 1.63 -11.23
C LEU A 79 6.31 2.89 -12.07
N THR A 80 5.20 3.55 -12.44
CA THR A 80 5.23 4.77 -13.25
C THR A 80 5.91 5.92 -12.52
N PHE A 81 5.69 6.05 -11.22
CA PHE A 81 6.36 7.05 -10.39
C PHE A 81 7.89 6.82 -10.34
N ASN A 82 8.31 5.56 -10.22
CA ASN A 82 9.72 5.20 -10.03
C ASN A 82 10.53 5.07 -11.33
N ALA A 83 9.93 4.53 -12.39
CA ALA A 83 10.62 4.16 -13.63
C ALA A 83 10.04 4.88 -14.87
N GLY A 84 9.01 5.71 -14.69
CA GLY A 84 8.35 6.41 -15.79
C GLY A 84 7.42 5.51 -16.61
N THR A 85 6.97 6.03 -17.77
CA THR A 85 5.93 5.41 -18.60
C THR A 85 6.47 4.43 -19.66
N GLY A 86 7.77 4.17 -19.70
CA GLY A 86 8.38 3.33 -20.75
C GLY A 86 7.75 1.94 -20.85
N TRP A 87 7.30 1.38 -19.73
CA TRP A 87 6.63 0.07 -19.67
C TRP A 87 5.32 0.01 -20.48
N MET A 88 4.63 1.13 -20.65
CA MET A 88 3.35 1.20 -21.36
C MET A 88 3.49 0.83 -22.84
N ASN A 89 4.67 1.06 -23.43
CA ASN A 89 4.98 0.74 -24.82
C ASN A 89 5.87 -0.52 -24.96
N ALA A 90 6.01 -1.30 -23.88
CA ALA A 90 6.79 -2.52 -23.85
C ALA A 90 5.88 -3.73 -23.58
N GLY A 91 6.47 -4.93 -23.46
CA GLY A 91 5.72 -6.16 -23.22
C GLY A 91 4.83 -6.12 -21.96
N LEU A 92 5.20 -5.34 -20.92
CA LEU A 92 4.32 -5.14 -19.77
C LEU A 92 3.02 -4.43 -20.17
N GLY A 93 3.11 -3.38 -20.98
CA GLY A 93 1.93 -2.68 -21.51
C GLY A 93 1.04 -3.59 -22.36
N ASP A 94 1.63 -4.49 -23.14
CA ASP A 94 0.89 -5.49 -23.91
C ASP A 94 0.11 -6.45 -23.00
N ALA A 95 0.77 -6.99 -21.97
CA ALA A 95 0.15 -7.88 -20.99
C ALA A 95 -0.99 -7.19 -20.21
N VAL A 96 -0.79 -5.94 -19.80
CA VAL A 96 -1.83 -5.12 -19.13
C VAL A 96 -3.05 -4.94 -20.05
N ARG A 97 -2.84 -4.59 -21.33
CA ARG A 97 -3.94 -4.43 -22.30
C ARG A 97 -4.67 -5.74 -22.60
N ALA A 98 -3.97 -6.86 -22.56
CA ALA A 98 -4.55 -8.19 -22.70
C ALA A 98 -5.31 -8.66 -21.43
N GLY A 99 -5.14 -7.97 -20.30
CA GLY A 99 -5.70 -8.41 -19.01
C GLY A 99 -5.01 -9.65 -18.44
N ASP A 100 -3.85 -10.04 -18.95
CA ASP A 100 -3.11 -11.22 -18.49
C ASP A 100 -2.34 -10.89 -17.21
N LEU A 101 -3.02 -10.95 -16.07
CA LEU A 101 -2.41 -10.65 -14.77
C LEU A 101 -1.25 -11.60 -14.42
N GLY A 102 -1.23 -12.82 -14.95
CA GLY A 102 -0.12 -13.76 -14.77
C GLY A 102 1.14 -13.25 -15.45
N GLU A 103 1.02 -12.86 -16.71
CA GLU A 103 2.10 -12.30 -17.48
C GLU A 103 2.55 -10.92 -16.97
N VAL A 104 1.60 -10.08 -16.54
CA VAL A 104 1.89 -8.81 -15.87
C VAL A 104 2.82 -9.06 -14.68
N ARG A 105 2.47 -9.96 -13.75
CA ARG A 105 3.33 -10.27 -12.58
C ARG A 105 4.72 -10.76 -12.99
N ARG A 106 4.80 -11.64 -14.00
CA ARG A 106 6.07 -12.20 -14.50
C ARG A 106 6.98 -11.15 -15.15
N ILE A 107 6.41 -10.20 -15.89
CA ILE A 107 7.19 -9.12 -16.51
C ILE A 107 7.54 -8.04 -15.47
N PHE A 108 6.63 -7.73 -14.54
CA PHE A 108 6.79 -6.65 -13.57
C PHE A 108 8.04 -6.81 -12.70
N VAL A 109 8.38 -8.03 -12.27
CA VAL A 109 9.60 -8.30 -11.49
C VAL A 109 10.90 -8.01 -12.24
N GLN A 110 10.87 -7.89 -13.57
CA GLN A 110 12.05 -7.60 -14.40
C GLN A 110 12.42 -6.11 -14.41
N TYR A 111 11.55 -5.24 -13.87
CA TYR A 111 11.83 -3.82 -13.64
C TYR A 111 12.65 -3.61 -12.35
N ASP A 112 13.61 -4.50 -12.09
CA ASP A 112 14.49 -4.48 -10.91
C ASP A 112 15.92 -4.00 -11.23
N LYS A 113 16.14 -3.51 -12.45
CA LYS A 113 17.46 -3.16 -12.98
C LYS A 113 17.71 -1.66 -12.95
N ALA A 114 18.93 -1.29 -12.57
CA ALA A 114 19.52 0.01 -12.88
C ALA A 114 20.83 -0.25 -13.65
N GLY A 115 20.88 0.19 -14.92
CA GLY A 115 21.90 -0.29 -15.86
C GLY A 115 21.73 -1.79 -16.14
N ASN A 116 22.85 -2.54 -16.18
CA ASN A 116 22.85 -3.98 -16.46
C ASN A 116 22.81 -4.87 -15.20
N GLN A 117 22.60 -4.29 -14.01
CA GLN A 117 22.62 -5.02 -12.73
C GLN A 117 21.26 -4.93 -12.03
N SER A 118 20.78 -6.07 -11.53
CA SER A 118 19.64 -6.12 -10.62
C SER A 118 20.05 -5.60 -9.25
N LEU A 119 19.24 -4.69 -8.68
CA LEU A 119 19.50 -4.11 -7.36
C LEU A 119 18.58 -4.75 -6.32
N PRO A 120 19.11 -5.29 -5.20
CA PRO A 120 18.29 -5.97 -4.18
C PRO A 120 17.10 -5.13 -3.68
N GLY A 121 17.28 -3.83 -3.54
CA GLY A 121 16.22 -2.91 -3.12
C GLY A 121 15.09 -2.77 -4.15
N LEU A 122 15.42 -2.76 -5.45
CA LEU A 122 14.42 -2.74 -6.51
C LEU A 122 13.70 -4.08 -6.62
N THR A 123 14.41 -5.20 -6.49
CA THR A 123 13.77 -6.53 -6.48
C THR A 123 12.76 -6.64 -5.33
N ALA A 124 13.13 -6.20 -4.11
CA ALA A 124 12.21 -6.20 -2.97
C ALA A 124 10.98 -5.33 -3.21
N ARG A 125 11.16 -4.12 -3.77
CA ARG A 125 10.06 -3.23 -4.16
C ARG A 125 9.12 -3.90 -5.17
N ARG A 126 9.67 -4.48 -6.24
CA ARG A 126 8.87 -5.13 -7.30
C ARG A 126 8.06 -6.31 -6.76
N LEU A 127 8.61 -7.09 -5.84
CA LEU A 127 7.88 -8.19 -5.20
C LEU A 127 6.70 -7.68 -4.34
N ALA A 128 6.90 -6.60 -3.60
CA ALA A 128 5.83 -5.98 -2.81
C ALA A 128 4.70 -5.45 -3.70
N GLU A 129 5.02 -4.78 -4.80
CA GLU A 129 4.02 -4.28 -5.76
C GLU A 129 3.31 -5.43 -6.50
N VAL A 130 4.01 -6.50 -6.85
CA VAL A 130 3.42 -7.70 -7.46
C VAL A 130 2.37 -8.35 -6.56
N ALA A 131 2.53 -8.28 -5.23
CA ALA A 131 1.53 -8.76 -4.29
C ALA A 131 0.23 -7.94 -4.32
N TRP A 132 0.22 -6.74 -4.89
CA TRP A 132 -0.98 -5.92 -5.06
C TRP A 132 -1.76 -6.32 -6.32
N ILE A 133 -1.10 -6.93 -7.31
CA ILE A 133 -1.66 -7.19 -8.65
C ILE A 133 -2.70 -8.30 -8.61
N GLY A 134 -3.95 -7.95 -8.94
CA GLY A 134 -5.10 -8.85 -8.84
C GLY A 134 -5.59 -9.04 -7.41
N GLY A 135 -5.18 -8.19 -6.47
CA GLY A 135 -5.70 -8.19 -5.10
C GLY A 135 -7.18 -7.79 -5.09
N GLU A 136 -8.02 -8.61 -4.46
CA GLU A 136 -9.46 -8.37 -4.43
C GLU A 136 -9.79 -7.10 -3.64
N HIS A 137 -10.60 -6.23 -4.24
CA HIS A 137 -11.31 -5.21 -3.48
C HIS A 137 -12.40 -5.91 -2.69
N SER A 138 -12.19 -6.04 -1.38
CA SER A 138 -13.30 -6.20 -0.44
C SER A 138 -14.16 -4.94 -0.50
N THR A 139 -14.99 -4.81 -1.52
CA THR A 139 -16.15 -3.92 -1.50
C THR A 139 -17.23 -4.57 -0.63
N SER A 140 -16.95 -4.74 0.67
CA SER A 140 -18.02 -4.95 1.63
C SER A 140 -18.80 -3.65 1.77
N SER A 141 -19.70 -3.40 0.82
CA SER A 141 -20.89 -2.63 1.13
C SER A 141 -21.54 -3.30 2.35
N PRO A 142 -21.79 -2.61 3.47
CA PRO A 142 -22.65 -3.17 4.48
C PRO A 142 -24.04 -3.20 3.85
N THR A 143 -24.41 -4.34 3.25
CA THR A 143 -25.83 -4.69 3.09
C THR A 143 -26.35 -4.81 4.52
N ALA A 144 -26.83 -3.68 5.03
CA ALA A 144 -27.63 -3.62 6.23
C ALA A 144 -28.74 -4.65 6.04
N PHE A 145 -28.70 -5.68 6.89
CA PHE A 145 -29.86 -6.52 7.13
C PHE A 145 -31.00 -5.58 7.54
N SER A 146 -31.92 -5.31 6.61
CA SER A 146 -33.23 -4.78 6.92
C SER A 146 -33.94 -5.81 7.79
N ARG A 147 -33.79 -5.67 9.11
CA ARG A 147 -34.68 -6.30 10.07
C ARG A 147 -35.26 -5.20 10.95
N GLU A 148 -36.33 -4.61 10.44
CA GLU A 148 -37.40 -4.05 11.27
C GLU A 148 -37.80 -5.09 12.32
N PRO A 149 -38.12 -4.64 13.55
CA PRO A 149 -39.55 -4.52 13.82
C PRO A 149 -39.91 -3.21 14.52
N ALA A 150 -40.85 -2.48 13.92
CA ALA A 150 -41.74 -1.57 14.62
C ALA A 150 -42.77 -2.38 15.44
N PHE A 151 -42.81 -2.18 16.76
CA PHE A 151 -44.03 -1.98 17.54
C PHE A 151 -43.68 -1.47 18.94
N ALA A 152 -44.25 -0.32 19.30
CA ALA A 152 -44.10 0.36 20.58
C ALA A 152 -45.26 0.02 21.54
N ILE A 153 -45.13 0.54 22.80
CA ILE A 153 -46.12 0.70 23.89
C ILE A 153 -46.12 -0.49 24.89
N SER A 154 -46.08 -0.37 26.23
CA SER A 154 -46.39 0.70 27.20
C SER A 154 -45.66 0.53 28.55
N ALA A 155 -45.82 1.54 29.42
CA ALA A 155 -45.24 1.82 30.72
C ALA A 155 -45.68 0.95 31.93
N ASN A 156 -44.81 0.85 32.96
CA ASN A 156 -44.97 1.32 34.36
C ASN A 156 -43.86 0.69 35.24
N VAL A 157 -42.99 1.49 35.86
CA VAL A 157 -43.03 1.96 37.28
C VAL A 157 -43.09 0.82 38.29
N GLU A 158 -41.97 0.62 39.01
CA GLU A 158 -41.99 0.51 40.47
C GLU A 158 -40.60 0.80 41.06
N THR A 159 -40.64 1.56 42.14
CA THR A 159 -39.56 2.12 42.95
C THR A 159 -39.03 1.09 43.95
N GLU A 160 -37.76 1.19 44.35
CA GLU A 160 -37.38 1.19 45.78
C GLU A 160 -35.93 1.64 46.03
N VAL A 161 -35.75 2.31 47.16
CA VAL A 161 -34.57 3.05 47.66
C VAL A 161 -33.92 2.24 48.79
N TRP A 162 -32.75 2.69 49.28
CA TRP A 162 -31.97 2.31 50.48
C TRP A 162 -30.83 1.30 50.21
N GLY A 163 -29.57 1.47 50.63
CA GLY A 163 -28.86 2.51 51.37
C GLY A 163 -27.37 2.13 51.53
N GLN A 164 -26.53 3.13 51.79
CA GLN A 164 -25.25 3.15 52.54
C GLN A 164 -24.21 1.99 52.50
N ASN A 165 -22.95 2.41 52.23
CA ASN A 165 -21.67 2.00 52.85
C ASN A 165 -20.83 0.81 52.26
N MET A 166 -19.68 1.19 51.67
CA MET A 166 -18.30 0.59 51.54
C MET A 166 -18.01 -0.80 52.16
N PRO A 167 -17.03 -1.64 51.68
CA PRO A 167 -15.67 -1.24 51.23
C PRO A 167 -15.03 -2.06 50.06
N HIS A 168 -13.84 -1.60 49.61
CA HIS A 168 -12.90 -2.34 48.75
C HIS A 168 -12.46 -3.69 49.35
N PRO A 169 -12.15 -4.69 48.50
CA PRO A 169 -10.79 -5.25 48.52
C PRO A 169 -10.22 -5.66 47.14
N THR A 170 -8.93 -5.31 46.97
CA THR A 170 -7.82 -6.03 46.33
C THR A 170 -8.05 -7.10 45.22
N ALA A 171 -7.39 -6.80 44.09
CA ALA A 171 -6.57 -7.68 43.26
C ALA A 171 -7.23 -8.86 42.52
N PHE A 172 -7.40 -8.69 41.20
CA PHE A 172 -7.21 -9.77 40.22
C PHE A 172 -6.38 -9.26 39.05
N MET A 173 -5.23 -9.89 38.85
CA MET A 173 -4.42 -9.82 37.63
C MET A 173 -5.17 -10.53 36.51
N ASP A 174 -5.40 -9.85 35.39
CA ASP A 174 -5.45 -10.50 34.08
C ASP A 174 -4.90 -9.51 33.04
N ALA A 175 -3.65 -9.74 32.66
CA ALA A 175 -3.04 -9.11 31.50
C ALA A 175 -3.41 -9.96 30.28
N SER A 176 -4.58 -9.69 29.70
CA SER A 176 -4.92 -10.18 28.38
C SER A 176 -4.16 -9.35 27.34
N SER A 177 -2.99 -9.89 26.96
CA SER A 177 -2.18 -9.45 25.84
C SER A 177 -2.96 -9.57 24.53
N SER A 178 -3.61 -8.50 24.08
CA SER A 178 -3.97 -8.34 22.67
C SER A 178 -2.73 -7.95 21.88
N THR A 179 -1.96 -8.96 21.49
CA THR A 179 -0.93 -8.81 20.46
C THR A 179 -1.64 -8.61 19.12
N THR A 180 -1.75 -7.36 18.70
CA THR A 180 -2.02 -7.02 17.29
C THR A 180 -0.85 -7.55 16.46
N VAL A 181 -1.07 -8.69 15.79
CA VAL A 181 -0.08 -9.31 14.91
C VAL A 181 0.17 -8.37 13.74
N SER A 182 1.43 -7.93 13.66
CA SER A 182 2.00 -7.13 12.60
C SER A 182 1.95 -7.85 11.26
N ASN A 183 1.25 -7.23 10.30
CA ASN A 183 1.09 -7.63 8.89
C ASN A 183 2.40 -7.63 8.07
N THR A 184 3.57 -7.57 8.72
CA THR A 184 4.90 -7.57 8.09
C THR A 184 5.46 -8.99 7.94
N THR A 185 5.00 -9.93 8.76
CA THR A 185 5.50 -11.32 8.79
C THR A 185 5.12 -12.11 7.52
N ASP A 186 3.99 -11.78 6.90
CA ASP A 186 3.49 -12.49 5.71
C ASP A 186 4.26 -12.14 4.44
N ALA A 187 4.80 -10.92 4.35
CA ALA A 187 5.60 -10.49 3.20
C ALA A 187 6.98 -11.18 3.18
N ASP A 188 7.61 -11.34 4.35
CA ASP A 188 8.89 -12.05 4.49
C ASP A 188 8.71 -13.56 4.25
N ALA A 189 7.59 -14.14 4.69
CA ALA A 189 7.25 -15.53 4.41
C ALA A 189 7.00 -15.77 2.91
N LEU A 190 6.28 -14.86 2.25
CA LEU A 190 6.05 -14.90 0.81
C LEU A 190 7.37 -14.72 0.02
N TYR A 191 8.25 -13.82 0.47
CA TYR A 191 9.60 -13.65 -0.09
C TYR A 191 10.42 -14.93 -0.01
N ALA A 192 10.43 -15.60 1.15
CA ALA A 192 11.15 -16.86 1.34
C ALA A 192 10.56 -17.99 0.47
N GLN A 193 9.24 -18.06 0.34
CA GLN A 193 8.55 -19.08 -0.45
C GLN A 193 8.79 -18.91 -1.96
N ILE A 194 8.66 -17.69 -2.48
CA ILE A 194 8.93 -17.38 -3.89
C ILE A 194 10.40 -17.65 -4.21
N LYS A 195 11.33 -17.21 -3.35
CA LYS A 195 12.77 -17.46 -3.53
C LYS A 195 13.12 -18.95 -3.51
N LYS A 196 12.47 -19.74 -2.64
CA LYS A 196 12.64 -21.20 -2.58
C LYS A 196 12.14 -21.89 -3.85
N GLU A 197 11.00 -21.48 -4.38
CA GLU A 197 10.44 -22.08 -5.60
C GLU A 197 11.27 -21.73 -6.84
N GLN A 198 11.81 -20.50 -6.90
CA GLN A 198 12.75 -20.07 -7.94
C GLN A 198 14.06 -20.89 -7.93
N MET A 199 14.62 -21.17 -6.75
CA MET A 199 15.83 -22.01 -6.64
C MET A 199 15.58 -23.47 -6.99
N ARG A 200 14.35 -23.97 -6.79
CA ARG A 200 13.96 -25.34 -7.14
C ARG A 200 13.85 -25.53 -8.66
N LEU A 201 13.37 -24.52 -9.37
CA LEU A 201 13.22 -24.54 -10.83
C LEU A 201 14.55 -24.36 -11.58
N LEU A 202 15.59 -23.85 -10.91
CA LEU A 202 16.95 -23.73 -11.46
C LEU A 202 17.83 -24.97 -11.20
N ALA A 203 17.33 -25.94 -10.43
CA ALA A 203 18.05 -27.16 -10.05
C ALA A 203 17.55 -28.42 -10.79
N LEU A 204 16.75 -28.25 -11.84
CA LEU A 204 16.31 -29.27 -12.81
C LEU A 204 16.76 -28.86 -14.21
#